data_AF-D0VY21-F1
#
_entry.id   AF-D0VY21-F1
#
_cell.length_a   1.000
_cell.length_b   1.000
_cell.length_c   1.000
_cell.angle_alpha   90.00
_cell.angle_beta   90.00
_cell.angle_gamma   90.00
#
_symmetry.space_group_name_H-M   'P 1'
#
loop_
_entity.id
_entity.type
_entity.pdbx_description
1 polymer ?
#
loop_
_entity_poly.entity_id
_entity_poly.type
_entity_poly.pdbx_seq_one_letter_code
_entity_poly.pdbx_strand_id
1 'polypeptide(L)'
;VLAVYLQQVPDSTIALSLKACNHFRLYNGKAAEAELKSLMDSASTSFEFAKELIKHNLVVFRGGEGALQVLPPLVDVIPEARLNLVIYYLRQDDVQEAYNLIKDLEPTTPQEYILKGVVNAVLGQEMGSRDHLKIAQQFFQLVGGSASECDTIPGRQCMASCFFLLRQFDDVLMYLNSVKSYFYNDDTFNFNYAQAKAATGNTTEAEEVFLLIQNIMNKKPRLAWELYLKMETSGESFSLLQLIANDCYKMGQFYYS
;
A
#
# COMPACT_ATOMS: atom_id res chain seq x y z
N VAL A 1 3.21 -7.23 -27.50
CA VAL A 1 4.69 -7.34 -27.56
C VAL A 1 5.20 -8.53 -26.74
N LEU A 2 5.00 -8.56 -25.41
CA LEU A 2 5.51 -9.66 -24.56
C LEU A 2 5.03 -11.06 -25.00
N ALA A 3 3.74 -11.22 -25.33
CA ALA A 3 3.21 -12.50 -25.82
C ALA A 3 3.86 -12.96 -27.14
N VAL A 4 4.19 -12.03 -28.04
CA VAL A 4 4.87 -12.33 -29.31
C VAL A 4 6.32 -12.74 -29.05
N TYR A 5 7.00 -12.10 -28.09
CA TYR A 5 8.34 -12.49 -27.67
C TYR A 5 8.37 -13.90 -27.07
N LEU A 6 7.41 -14.23 -26.21
CA LEU A 6 7.29 -15.58 -25.61
C LEU A 6 6.94 -16.67 -26.63
N GLN A 7 6.35 -16.34 -27.78
CA GLN A 7 6.19 -17.30 -28.88
C GLN A 7 7.52 -17.67 -29.53
N GLN A 8 8.50 -16.76 -29.54
CA GLN A 8 9.83 -16.97 -30.11
C GLN A 8 10.82 -17.54 -29.09
N VAL A 9 10.71 -17.10 -27.83
CA VAL A 9 11.57 -17.53 -26.72
C VAL A 9 10.70 -17.95 -25.53
N PRO A 10 10.07 -19.13 -25.59
CA PRO A 10 9.12 -19.57 -24.56
C PRO A 10 9.75 -19.75 -23.18
N ASP A 11 11.04 -20.11 -23.12
CA ASP A 11 11.73 -20.44 -21.86
C ASP A 11 12.41 -19.22 -21.21
N SER A 12 12.14 -18.00 -21.68
CA SER A 12 12.76 -16.80 -21.14
C SER A 12 12.23 -16.48 -19.74
N THR A 13 13.05 -16.76 -18.72
CA THR A 13 12.66 -16.54 -17.31
C THR A 13 12.33 -15.08 -17.01
N ILE A 14 13.04 -14.14 -17.61
CA ILE A 14 12.78 -12.69 -17.45
C ILE A 14 11.41 -12.33 -18.06
N ALA A 15 11.11 -12.82 -19.27
CA ALA A 15 9.85 -12.51 -19.94
C ALA A 15 8.64 -13.13 -19.22
N LEU A 16 8.79 -14.35 -18.71
CA LEU A 16 7.76 -15.01 -17.92
C LEU A 16 7.59 -14.36 -16.54
N SER A 17 8.68 -13.94 -15.89
CA SER A 17 8.60 -13.15 -14.65
C SER A 17 7.87 -11.82 -14.88
N LEU A 18 8.18 -11.12 -15.98
CA LEU A 18 7.49 -9.89 -16.37
C LEU A 18 6.00 -10.15 -16.66
N LYS A 19 5.66 -11.28 -17.29
CA LYS A 19 4.26 -11.70 -17.50
C LYS A 19 3.53 -11.84 -16.16
N ALA A 20 4.15 -12.50 -15.18
CA ALA A 20 3.58 -12.63 -13.84
C ALA A 20 3.38 -11.27 -13.15
N CYS A 21 4.35 -10.36 -13.23
CA CYS A 21 4.23 -9.00 -12.71
C CYS A 21 3.07 -8.20 -13.37
N ASN A 22 2.85 -8.38 -14.67
CA ASN A 22 1.71 -7.77 -15.37
C ASN A 22 0.39 -8.34 -14.88
N HIS A 23 0.31 -9.66 -14.69
CA HIS A 23 -0.89 -10.30 -14.12
C HIS A 23 -1.17 -9.84 -12.70
N PHE A 24 -0.12 -9.60 -11.90
CA PHE A 24 -0.29 -9.04 -10.56
C PHE A 24 -0.94 -7.66 -10.59
N ARG A 25 -0.46 -6.78 -11.48
CA ARG A 25 -0.97 -5.40 -11.61
C ARG A 25 -2.37 -5.33 -12.20
N LEU A 26 -2.72 -6.23 -13.12
CA LEU A 26 -4.01 -6.22 -13.82
C LEU A 26 -5.11 -7.02 -13.12
N TYR A 27 -4.73 -8.03 -12.33
CA TYR A 27 -5.67 -8.94 -11.71
C TYR A 27 -5.43 -9.05 -10.20
N ASN A 28 -4.55 -9.96 -9.77
CA ASN A 28 -4.27 -10.21 -8.35
C ASN A 28 -3.03 -11.12 -8.16
N GLY A 29 -2.61 -11.26 -6.89
CA GLY A 29 -1.51 -12.14 -6.46
C GLY A 29 -1.65 -13.60 -6.89
N LYS A 30 -2.86 -14.18 -6.78
CA LYS A 30 -3.09 -15.59 -7.13
C LYS A 30 -2.88 -15.86 -8.62
N ALA A 31 -3.33 -14.96 -9.49
CA ALA A 31 -3.11 -15.05 -10.93
C ALA A 31 -1.61 -14.96 -11.28
N ALA A 32 -0.88 -14.07 -10.60
CA ALA A 32 0.55 -13.91 -10.80
C ALA A 32 1.37 -15.12 -10.31
N GLU A 33 0.97 -15.72 -9.19
CA GLU A 33 1.60 -16.95 -8.69
C GLU A 33 1.41 -18.14 -9.62
N ALA A 34 0.23 -18.28 -10.24
CA ALA A 34 -0.03 -19.36 -11.19
C ALA A 34 0.93 -19.30 -12.40
N GLU A 35 1.22 -18.09 -12.88
CA GLU A 35 2.20 -17.85 -13.94
C GLU A 35 3.63 -18.22 -13.48
N LEU A 36 4.02 -17.87 -12.26
CA LEU A 36 5.35 -18.21 -11.71
C LEU A 36 5.53 -19.71 -11.38
N LYS A 37 4.47 -20.46 -11.06
CA LYS A 37 4.58 -21.90 -10.80
C LYS A 37 5.06 -22.66 -12.04
N SER A 38 4.54 -22.29 -13.21
CA SER A 38 4.98 -22.87 -14.50
C SER A 38 6.48 -22.66 -14.76
N LEU A 39 7.04 -21.58 -14.23
CA LEU A 39 8.46 -21.24 -14.31
C LEU A 39 9.32 -22.06 -13.33
N MET A 40 8.82 -22.31 -12.12
CA MET A 40 9.55 -23.10 -11.13
C MET A 40 9.72 -24.55 -11.57
N ASP A 41 8.73 -25.11 -12.28
CA ASP A 41 8.76 -26.48 -12.77
C ASP A 41 9.67 -26.67 -13.99
N SER A 42 9.94 -25.59 -14.74
CA SER A 42 10.74 -25.58 -15.98
C SER A 42 12.16 -25.05 -15.80
N ALA A 43 12.45 -24.35 -14.70
CA ALA A 43 13.76 -23.80 -14.42
C ALA A 43 14.77 -24.91 -14.08
N SER A 44 15.66 -25.21 -15.04
CA SER A 44 16.87 -25.97 -14.76
C SER A 44 17.74 -25.26 -13.71
N THR A 45 18.57 -26.02 -13.00
CA THR A 45 19.47 -25.63 -11.89
C THR A 45 20.44 -24.47 -12.18
N SER A 46 20.44 -23.93 -13.40
CA SER A 46 21.50 -23.12 -14.01
C SER A 46 21.46 -21.62 -13.70
N PHE A 47 20.41 -21.06 -13.08
CA PHE A 47 20.30 -19.61 -12.86
C PHE A 47 19.89 -19.23 -11.44
N GLU A 48 20.88 -19.05 -10.56
CA GLU A 48 20.66 -18.63 -9.17
C GLU A 48 19.96 -17.25 -9.08
N PHE A 49 20.33 -16.30 -9.94
CA PHE A 49 19.66 -14.99 -10.04
C PHE A 49 18.15 -15.11 -10.32
N ALA A 50 17.76 -16.02 -11.22
CA ALA A 50 16.36 -16.22 -11.54
C ALA A 50 15.56 -16.75 -10.35
N LYS A 51 16.16 -17.62 -9.53
CA LYS A 51 15.51 -18.13 -8.31
C LYS A 51 15.26 -17.01 -7.31
N GLU A 52 16.24 -16.14 -7.08
CA GLU A 52 16.11 -15.02 -6.14
C GLU A 52 15.06 -14.00 -6.61
N LEU A 53 15.02 -13.70 -7.91
CA LEU A 53 13.98 -12.83 -8.48
C LEU A 53 12.57 -13.44 -8.34
N ILE A 54 12.43 -14.74 -8.57
CA ILE A 54 11.15 -15.45 -8.40
C ILE A 54 10.71 -15.42 -6.94
N LYS A 55 11.61 -15.72 -5.99
CA LYS A 55 11.32 -15.66 -4.54
C LYS A 55 10.89 -14.24 -4.14
N HIS A 56 11.62 -13.22 -4.59
CA HIS A 56 11.25 -11.83 -4.37
C HIS A 56 9.83 -11.53 -4.84
N ASN A 57 9.49 -11.91 -6.09
CA ASN A 57 8.17 -11.63 -6.65
C ASN A 57 7.06 -12.38 -5.93
N LEU A 58 7.31 -13.62 -5.49
CA LEU A 58 6.34 -14.38 -4.69
C LEU A 58 6.00 -13.69 -3.37
N VAL A 59 6.98 -13.11 -2.67
CA VAL A 59 6.73 -12.32 -1.45
C VAL A 59 5.79 -11.15 -1.75
N VAL A 60 6.04 -10.42 -2.83
CA VAL A 60 5.20 -9.29 -3.24
C VAL A 60 3.78 -9.75 -3.57
N PHE A 61 3.63 -10.85 -4.32
CA PHE A 61 2.33 -11.38 -4.73
C PHE A 61 1.50 -11.91 -3.57
N ARG A 62 2.16 -12.39 -2.51
CA ARG A 62 1.54 -12.84 -1.24
C ARG A 62 1.34 -11.74 -0.22
N GLY A 63 1.53 -10.47 -0.62
CA GLY A 63 1.32 -9.34 0.26
C GLY A 63 2.35 -9.21 1.40
N GLY A 64 3.53 -9.83 1.27
CA GLY A 64 4.61 -9.76 2.25
C GLY A 64 4.83 -11.04 3.07
N GLU A 65 4.11 -12.13 2.78
CA GLU A 65 4.36 -13.43 3.42
C GLU A 65 5.80 -13.89 3.15
N GLY A 66 6.56 -14.18 4.21
CA GLY A 66 7.98 -14.56 4.11
C GLY A 66 8.95 -13.41 3.83
N ALA A 67 8.50 -12.15 3.88
CA ALA A 67 9.33 -10.98 3.52
C ALA A 67 10.68 -10.93 4.25
N LEU A 68 10.69 -11.15 5.57
CA LEU A 68 11.94 -11.08 6.38
C LEU A 68 12.94 -12.21 6.07
N GLN A 69 12.49 -13.31 5.47
CA GLN A 69 13.40 -14.41 5.08
C GLN A 69 14.03 -14.17 3.71
N VAL A 70 13.33 -13.44 2.83
CA VAL A 70 13.69 -13.31 1.41
C VAL A 70 14.23 -11.94 1.07
N LEU A 71 13.60 -10.85 1.52
CA LEU A 71 13.95 -9.49 1.07
C LEU A 71 15.25 -8.93 1.63
N PRO A 72 15.62 -9.12 2.92
CA PRO A 72 16.86 -8.57 3.48
C PRO A 72 18.13 -8.92 2.70
N PRO A 73 18.40 -10.18 2.30
CA PRO A 73 19.59 -10.50 1.51
C PRO A 73 19.54 -9.98 0.07
N LEU A 74 18.39 -9.50 -0.40
CA LEU A 74 18.18 -9.00 -1.76
C LEU A 74 18.24 -7.48 -1.85
N VAL A 75 18.38 -6.78 -0.72
CA VAL A 75 18.62 -5.34 -0.68
C VAL A 75 19.91 -5.04 -1.45
N ASP A 76 19.86 -4.06 -2.35
CA ASP A 76 20.95 -3.65 -3.26
C ASP A 76 21.37 -4.70 -4.31
N VAL A 77 20.73 -5.88 -4.31
CA VAL A 77 20.84 -6.89 -5.38
C VAL A 77 19.69 -6.74 -6.37
N ILE A 78 18.47 -6.57 -5.84
CA ILE A 78 17.26 -6.27 -6.61
C ILE A 78 16.83 -4.84 -6.26
N PRO A 79 16.68 -3.93 -7.25
CA PRO A 79 16.35 -2.53 -6.98
C PRO A 79 15.11 -2.35 -6.10
N GLU A 80 14.07 -3.16 -6.32
CA GLU A 80 12.80 -3.05 -5.63
C GLU A 80 12.79 -3.69 -4.23
N ALA A 81 13.77 -4.53 -3.89
CA ALA A 81 13.76 -5.29 -2.63
C ALA A 81 13.75 -4.38 -1.41
N ARG A 82 14.54 -3.29 -1.44
CA ARG A 82 14.58 -2.28 -0.38
C ARG A 82 13.21 -1.63 -0.19
N LEU A 83 12.57 -1.18 -1.27
CA LEU A 83 11.28 -0.50 -1.22
C LEU A 83 10.17 -1.45 -0.73
N ASN A 84 10.17 -2.68 -1.21
CA ASN A 84 9.19 -3.69 -0.78
C ASN A 84 9.36 -4.04 0.71
N LEU A 85 10.59 -4.09 1.21
CA LEU A 85 10.86 -4.31 2.63
C LEU A 85 10.42 -3.11 3.50
N VAL A 86 10.63 -1.88 3.04
CA VAL A 86 10.11 -0.67 3.70
C VAL A 86 8.57 -0.70 3.77
N ILE A 87 7.90 -1.04 2.66
CA ILE A 87 6.43 -1.18 2.62
C ILE A 87 5.96 -2.26 3.60
N TYR A 88 6.69 -3.38 3.68
CA TYR A 88 6.38 -4.44 4.64
C TYR A 88 6.43 -3.92 6.09
N TYR A 89 7.52 -3.24 6.48
CA TYR A 89 7.65 -2.68 7.82
C TYR A 89 6.55 -1.66 8.15
N LEU A 90 6.22 -0.75 7.22
CA LEU A 90 5.12 0.20 7.39
C LEU A 90 3.77 -0.50 7.62
N ARG A 91 3.48 -1.60 6.91
CA ARG A 91 2.25 -2.38 7.13
C ARG A 91 2.21 -3.00 8.52
N GLN A 92 3.36 -3.42 9.03
CA GLN A 92 3.51 -3.98 10.38
C GLN A 92 3.58 -2.92 11.50
N ASP A 93 3.40 -1.63 11.20
CA ASP A 93 3.56 -0.53 12.17
C ASP A 93 4.99 -0.33 12.67
N ASP A 94 5.99 -0.92 12.01
CA ASP A 94 7.40 -0.80 12.38
C ASP A 94 8.05 0.37 11.62
N VAL A 95 7.67 1.58 12.00
CA VAL A 95 8.05 2.82 11.29
C VAL A 95 9.54 3.12 11.44
N GLN A 96 10.15 2.73 12.56
CA GLN A 96 11.56 2.97 12.80
C GLN A 96 12.45 2.14 11.87
N GLU A 97 12.14 0.87 11.67
CA GLU A 97 12.88 0.01 10.72
C GLU A 97 12.64 0.46 9.27
N ALA A 98 11.42 0.86 8.93
CA ALA A 98 11.12 1.47 7.63
C ALA A 98 11.98 2.72 7.38
N TYR A 99 12.13 3.60 8.38
CA TYR A 99 12.96 4.80 8.29
C TYR A 99 14.45 4.47 8.18
N ASN A 100 14.94 3.53 8.98
CA ASN A 100 16.35 3.11 8.95
C ASN A 100 16.79 2.63 7.57
N LEU A 101 15.90 1.99 6.82
CA LEU A 101 16.17 1.48 5.47
C LEU A 101 16.18 2.55 4.36
N ILE A 102 15.49 3.68 4.55
CA ILE A 102 15.25 4.66 3.48
C ILE A 102 15.89 6.04 3.74
N LYS A 103 16.31 6.33 4.98
CA LYS A 103 16.85 7.66 5.35
C LYS A 103 18.02 8.09 4.47
N ASP A 104 18.93 7.18 4.17
CA ASP A 104 20.16 7.42 3.39
C ASP A 104 19.97 7.17 1.89
N LEU A 105 18.80 6.71 1.45
CA LEU A 105 18.50 6.49 0.03
C LEU A 105 18.34 7.84 -0.68
N GLU A 106 19.13 8.11 -1.71
CA GLU A 106 18.91 9.24 -2.62
C GLU A 106 17.90 8.85 -3.71
N PRO A 107 16.67 9.42 -3.69
CA PRO A 107 15.64 8.99 -4.64
C PRO A 107 15.95 9.44 -6.06
N THR A 108 15.80 8.53 -7.01
CA THR A 108 15.97 8.75 -8.46
C THR A 108 14.71 8.44 -9.25
N THR A 109 13.81 7.63 -8.69
CA THR A 109 12.52 7.28 -9.30
C THR A 109 11.36 7.86 -8.51
N PRO A 110 10.21 8.16 -9.14
CA PRO A 110 9.02 8.64 -8.44
C PRO A 110 8.60 7.76 -7.27
N GLN A 111 8.72 6.43 -7.39
CA GLN A 111 8.35 5.48 -6.34
C GLN A 111 9.21 5.65 -5.09
N GLU A 112 10.51 5.89 -5.24
CA GLU A 112 11.42 6.15 -4.12
C GLU A 112 11.09 7.47 -3.43
N TYR A 113 10.79 8.53 -4.21
CA TYR A 113 10.36 9.82 -3.67
C TYR A 113 9.06 9.69 -2.87
N ILE A 114 8.06 9.01 -3.43
CA ILE A 114 6.77 8.77 -2.77
C ILE A 114 6.99 8.02 -1.45
N LEU A 115 7.72 6.91 -1.47
CA LEU A 115 7.91 6.08 -0.29
C LEU A 115 8.69 6.81 0.81
N LYS A 116 9.73 7.58 0.43
CA LYS A 116 10.47 8.42 1.38
C LYS A 116 9.57 9.51 1.98
N GLY A 117 8.67 10.10 1.19
CA GLY A 117 7.63 11.01 1.66
C GLY A 117 6.68 10.37 2.67
N VAL A 118 6.17 9.17 2.36
CA VAL A 118 5.26 8.40 3.24
C VAL A 118 5.93 8.07 4.58
N VAL A 119 7.16 7.54 4.56
CA VAL A 119 7.88 7.20 5.80
C VAL A 119 8.10 8.43 6.68
N ASN A 120 8.48 9.57 6.10
CA ASN A 120 8.62 10.82 6.84
C ASN A 120 7.27 11.35 7.35
N ALA A 121 6.18 11.17 6.60
CA ALA A 121 4.85 11.58 7.04
C ALA A 121 4.42 10.80 8.29
N VAL A 122 4.55 9.47 8.26
CA VAL A 122 4.18 8.58 9.37
C VAL A 122 5.06 8.86 10.58
N LEU A 123 6.39 8.87 10.41
CA LEU A 123 7.34 9.13 11.50
C LEU A 123 7.11 10.53 12.13
N GLY A 124 6.85 11.53 11.28
CA GLY A 124 6.54 12.88 11.74
C GLY A 124 5.24 12.96 12.54
N GLN A 125 4.23 12.18 12.17
CA GLN A 125 2.97 12.08 12.91
C GLN A 125 3.15 11.38 14.26
N GLU A 126 3.87 10.26 14.30
CA GLU A 126 4.12 9.49 15.53
C GLU A 126 4.96 10.26 16.55
N MET A 127 6.02 10.91 16.09
CA MET A 127 6.93 11.66 16.97
C MET A 127 6.48 13.11 17.23
N GLY A 128 5.43 13.58 16.53
CA GLY A 128 5.06 15.00 16.53
C GLY A 128 6.14 15.91 15.91
N SER A 129 7.00 15.36 15.04
CA SER A 129 8.12 16.09 14.44
C SER A 129 7.67 16.91 13.22
N ARG A 130 7.68 18.23 13.36
CA ARG A 130 7.36 19.16 12.26
C ARG A 130 8.37 19.09 11.12
N ASP A 131 9.62 18.74 11.40
CA ASP A 131 10.67 18.69 10.38
C ASP A 131 10.46 17.50 9.44
N HIS A 132 10.11 16.32 9.98
CA HIS A 132 9.73 15.17 9.16
C HIS A 132 8.47 15.45 8.32
N LEU A 133 7.46 16.13 8.89
CA LEU A 133 6.27 16.50 8.12
C LEU A 133 6.58 17.46 6.98
N LYS A 134 7.50 18.41 7.17
CA LYS A 134 7.96 19.30 6.08
C LYS A 134 8.71 18.53 4.99
N ILE A 135 9.57 17.59 5.37
CA ILE A 135 10.28 16.72 4.41
C ILE A 135 9.26 15.92 3.58
N ALA A 136 8.24 15.35 4.24
CA ALA A 136 7.17 14.63 3.56
C ALA A 136 6.42 15.52 2.56
N GLN A 137 6.03 16.74 2.96
CA GLN A 137 5.40 17.72 2.07
C GLN A 137 6.26 18.02 0.83
N GLN A 138 7.56 18.24 1.02
CA GLN A 138 8.49 18.52 -0.09
C GLN A 138 8.53 17.36 -1.09
N PHE A 139 8.62 16.12 -0.62
CA PHE A 139 8.64 14.97 -1.52
C PHE A 139 7.32 14.78 -2.26
N PHE A 140 6.19 14.94 -1.58
CA PHE A 140 4.89 14.86 -2.22
C PHE A 140 4.68 15.96 -3.27
N GLN A 141 5.10 17.20 -2.97
CA GLN A 141 5.02 18.30 -3.91
C GLN A 141 5.94 18.09 -5.12
N LEU A 142 7.15 17.55 -4.92
CA LEU A 142 8.10 17.26 -6.00
C LEU A 142 7.52 16.24 -6.98
N VAL A 143 6.90 15.16 -6.48
CA VAL A 143 6.28 14.15 -7.34
C VAL A 143 5.02 14.70 -7.99
N GLY A 144 4.10 15.27 -7.21
CA GLY A 144 2.81 15.76 -7.70
C GLY A 144 2.90 16.96 -8.64
N GLY A 145 3.95 17.78 -8.52
CA GLY A 145 4.25 18.89 -9.43
C GLY A 145 5.13 18.51 -10.63
N SER A 146 5.65 17.28 -10.70
CA SER A 146 6.48 16.84 -11.81
C SER A 146 5.66 16.70 -13.09
N ALA A 147 6.17 17.18 -14.22
CA ALA A 147 5.51 17.07 -15.51
C ALA A 147 5.25 15.62 -15.96
N SER A 148 6.02 14.65 -15.45
CA SER A 148 5.82 13.23 -15.77
C SER A 148 4.74 12.55 -14.92
N GLU A 149 4.42 13.10 -13.75
CA GLU A 149 3.57 12.45 -12.75
C GLU A 149 2.32 13.26 -12.38
N CYS A 150 2.25 14.57 -12.69
CA CYS A 150 1.17 15.43 -12.24
C CYS A 150 -0.24 14.97 -12.67
N ASP A 151 -0.33 14.32 -13.84
CA ASP A 151 -1.57 13.76 -14.37
C ASP A 151 -1.77 12.27 -14.06
N THR A 152 -0.84 11.64 -13.35
CA THR A 152 -0.97 10.25 -12.91
C THR A 152 -1.74 10.17 -11.60
N ILE A 153 -2.34 9.00 -11.33
CA ILE A 153 -3.02 8.74 -10.05
C ILE A 153 -2.04 8.93 -8.87
N PRO A 154 -0.81 8.34 -8.88
CA PRO A 154 0.17 8.58 -7.82
C PRO A 154 0.52 10.05 -7.61
N GLY A 155 0.70 10.84 -8.67
CA GLY A 155 1.00 12.28 -8.53
C GLY A 155 -0.15 13.06 -7.89
N ARG A 156 -1.39 12.77 -8.30
CA ARG A 156 -2.59 13.38 -7.69
C ARG A 156 -2.76 12.97 -6.22
N GLN A 157 -2.49 11.71 -5.88
CA GLN A 157 -2.47 11.26 -4.48
C GLN A 157 -1.39 11.97 -3.67
N CYS A 158 -0.20 12.18 -4.24
CA CYS A 158 0.87 12.96 -3.58
C CYS A 158 0.42 14.39 -3.29
N MET A 159 -0.16 15.09 -4.26
CA MET A 159 -0.67 16.45 -4.02
C MET A 159 -1.77 16.45 -2.95
N ALA A 160 -2.71 15.50 -2.99
CA ALA A 160 -3.71 15.36 -1.93
C ALA A 160 -3.05 15.15 -0.55
N SER A 161 -2.07 14.26 -0.44
CA SER A 161 -1.32 14.03 0.81
C SER A 161 -0.56 15.28 1.27
N CYS A 162 0.02 16.06 0.35
CA CYS A 162 0.69 17.31 0.67
C CYS A 162 -0.29 18.32 1.32
N PHE A 163 -1.43 18.55 0.66
CA PHE A 163 -2.46 19.48 1.18
C PHE A 163 -3.12 18.99 2.46
N PHE A 164 -3.22 17.66 2.66
CA PHE A 164 -3.64 17.08 3.94
C PHE A 164 -2.72 17.50 5.08
N LEU A 165 -1.40 17.41 4.88
CA LEU A 165 -0.42 17.82 5.88
C LEU A 165 -0.46 19.33 6.15
N LEU A 166 -0.87 20.13 5.15
CA LEU A 166 -1.08 21.58 5.27
C LEU A 166 -2.46 21.95 5.84
N ARG A 167 -3.36 20.99 6.03
CA ARG A 167 -4.77 21.17 6.44
C ARG A 167 -5.58 22.05 5.47
N GLN A 168 -5.21 22.05 4.20
CA GLN A 168 -5.92 22.76 3.13
C GLN A 168 -6.91 21.80 2.46
N PHE A 169 -8.03 21.53 3.13
CA PHE A 169 -8.94 20.46 2.73
C PHE A 169 -9.71 20.73 1.43
N ASP A 170 -9.93 21.99 1.06
CA ASP A 170 -10.49 22.34 -0.25
C ASP A 170 -9.58 21.86 -1.40
N ASP A 171 -8.26 22.09 -1.27
CA ASP A 171 -7.27 21.63 -2.24
C ASP A 171 -7.16 20.10 -2.24
N VAL A 172 -7.22 19.46 -1.06
CA VAL A 172 -7.30 17.99 -0.96
C VAL A 172 -8.46 17.45 -1.81
N LEU A 173 -9.65 18.03 -1.66
CA LEU A 173 -10.83 17.60 -2.40
C LEU A 173 -10.69 17.81 -3.90
N MET A 174 -10.00 18.85 -4.36
CA MET A 174 -9.71 19.06 -5.78
C MET A 174 -8.98 17.84 -6.38
N TYR A 175 -7.94 17.35 -5.71
CA TYR A 175 -7.16 16.19 -6.19
C TYR A 175 -7.92 14.88 -6.00
N LEU A 176 -8.52 14.62 -4.83
CA LEU A 176 -9.25 13.39 -4.60
C LEU A 176 -10.45 13.23 -5.55
N ASN A 177 -11.20 14.30 -5.82
CA ASN A 177 -12.31 14.24 -6.77
C ASN A 177 -11.87 13.82 -8.17
N SER A 178 -10.67 14.19 -8.59
CA SER A 178 -10.15 13.87 -9.92
C SER A 178 -9.80 12.39 -10.12
N VAL A 179 -9.60 11.63 -9.03
CA VAL A 179 -9.25 10.20 -9.08
C VAL A 179 -10.30 9.28 -8.42
N LYS A 180 -11.35 9.83 -7.80
CA LYS A 180 -12.32 9.05 -7.00
C LYS A 180 -12.97 7.88 -7.75
N SER A 181 -13.18 8.01 -9.06
CA SER A 181 -13.80 6.95 -9.88
C SER A 181 -12.99 5.65 -9.90
N TYR A 182 -11.69 5.71 -9.65
CA TYR A 182 -10.81 4.54 -9.60
C TYR A 182 -10.82 3.83 -8.24
N PHE A 183 -11.39 4.46 -7.20
CA PHE A 183 -11.27 4.02 -5.80
C PHE A 183 -12.63 3.84 -5.10
N TYR A 184 -13.70 3.60 -5.86
CA TYR A 184 -15.06 3.51 -5.29
C TYR A 184 -15.18 2.49 -4.15
N ASN A 185 -14.52 1.33 -4.27
CA ASN A 185 -14.52 0.27 -3.26
C ASN A 185 -13.26 0.27 -2.36
N ASP A 186 -12.48 1.36 -2.35
CA ASP A 186 -11.29 1.48 -1.52
C ASP A 186 -11.61 2.20 -0.22
N ASP A 187 -11.68 1.44 0.87
CA ASP A 187 -12.00 1.95 2.20
C ASP A 187 -11.01 3.03 2.67
N THR A 188 -9.73 2.93 2.32
CA THR A 188 -8.70 3.89 2.76
C THR A 188 -8.88 5.22 2.04
N PHE A 189 -9.14 5.15 0.73
CA PHE A 189 -9.47 6.32 -0.06
C PHE A 189 -10.75 6.99 0.45
N ASN A 190 -11.81 6.22 0.65
CA ASN A 190 -13.11 6.71 1.11
C ASN A 190 -13.00 7.36 2.49
N PHE A 191 -12.21 6.78 3.41
CA PHE A 191 -11.95 7.37 4.71
C PHE A 191 -11.32 8.77 4.60
N ASN A 192 -10.23 8.89 3.85
CA ASN A 192 -9.56 10.18 3.66
C ASN A 192 -10.48 11.18 2.94
N TYR A 193 -11.19 10.75 1.90
CA TYR A 193 -12.11 11.60 1.17
C TYR A 193 -13.25 12.13 2.05
N ALA A 194 -13.84 11.28 2.89
CA ALA A 194 -14.86 11.66 3.85
C ALA A 194 -14.33 12.62 4.91
N GLN A 195 -13.11 12.41 5.43
CA GLN A 195 -12.47 13.35 6.34
C GLN A 195 -12.30 14.74 5.73
N ALA A 196 -11.84 14.81 4.48
CA ALA A 196 -11.70 16.09 3.78
C ALA A 196 -13.07 16.77 3.56
N LYS A 197 -14.11 16.02 3.17
CA LYS A 197 -15.48 16.51 3.02
C LYS A 197 -16.05 17.06 4.34
N ALA A 198 -15.85 16.34 5.44
CA ALA A 198 -16.30 16.78 6.76
C ALA A 198 -15.59 18.09 7.17
N ALA A 199 -14.29 18.21 6.88
CA ALA A 199 -13.49 19.38 7.21
C ALA A 199 -13.89 20.63 6.41
N THR A 200 -14.42 20.49 5.19
CA THR A 200 -14.95 21.62 4.38
C THR A 200 -16.42 21.94 4.66
N GLY A 201 -17.07 21.22 5.58
CA GLY A 201 -18.48 21.44 5.95
C GLY A 201 -19.50 20.67 5.09
N ASN A 202 -19.06 19.79 4.19
CA ASN A 202 -19.93 18.91 3.41
C ASN A 202 -20.32 17.66 4.22
N THR A 203 -20.96 17.85 5.37
CA THR A 203 -21.18 16.78 6.35
C THR A 203 -22.09 15.65 5.84
N THR A 204 -23.13 15.97 5.07
CA THR A 204 -24.05 14.97 4.51
C THR A 204 -23.33 14.04 3.53
N GLU A 205 -22.56 14.59 2.59
CA GLU A 205 -21.76 13.78 1.65
C GLU A 205 -20.66 12.99 2.39
N ALA A 206 -20.05 13.58 3.42
CA ALA A 206 -19.05 12.88 4.23
C ALA A 206 -19.65 11.66 4.93
N GLU A 207 -20.85 11.80 5.51
CA GLU A 207 -21.56 10.70 6.15
C GLU A 207 -21.89 9.58 5.16
N GLU A 208 -22.41 9.91 3.98
CA GLU A 208 -22.67 8.91 2.92
C GLU A 208 -21.42 8.12 2.55
N VAL A 209 -20.26 8.80 2.41
CA VAL A 209 -18.99 8.14 2.11
C VAL A 209 -18.50 7.31 3.30
N PHE A 210 -18.62 7.79 4.53
CA PHE A 210 -18.26 7.01 5.71
C PHE A 210 -19.07 5.72 5.81
N LEU A 211 -20.35 5.74 5.42
CA LEU A 211 -21.22 4.56 5.40
C LEU A 211 -20.81 3.52 4.33
N LEU A 212 -20.05 3.91 3.31
CA LEU A 212 -19.50 2.97 2.34
C LEU A 212 -18.33 2.14 2.89
N ILE A 213 -17.68 2.61 3.96
CA ILE A 213 -16.48 2.00 4.52
C ILE A 213 -16.89 0.78 5.33
N GLN A 214 -16.42 -0.39 4.91
CA GLN A 214 -16.79 -1.67 5.54
C GLN A 214 -15.82 -2.11 6.64
N ASN A 215 -14.59 -1.58 6.66
CA ASN A 215 -13.57 -1.96 7.65
C ASN A 215 -13.28 -0.82 8.65
N ILE A 216 -13.31 -1.11 9.94
CA ILE A 216 -12.81 -0.26 11.04
C ILE A 216 -11.27 -0.42 11.09
N MET A 217 -10.57 0.21 10.13
CA MET A 217 -9.11 0.12 9.97
C MET A 217 -8.31 0.96 10.97
N ASN A 218 -8.67 0.96 12.26
CA ASN A 218 -7.94 1.72 13.28
C ASN A 218 -6.89 0.88 14.05
N LYS A 219 -6.66 -0.39 13.67
CA LYS A 219 -5.78 -1.37 14.35
C LYS A 219 -6.04 -1.48 15.87
N LYS A 220 -7.20 -1.06 16.36
CA LYS A 220 -7.57 -1.11 17.79
C LYS A 220 -8.74 -2.08 18.00
N PRO A 221 -8.57 -3.37 17.70
CA PRO A 221 -9.64 -4.36 17.79
C PRO A 221 -10.17 -4.47 19.23
N ARG A 222 -9.31 -4.19 20.22
CA ARG A 222 -9.67 -4.15 21.63
C ARG A 222 -10.68 -3.05 21.97
N LEU A 223 -10.56 -1.86 21.39
CA LEU A 223 -11.53 -0.79 21.61
C LEU A 223 -12.86 -1.09 20.92
N ALA A 224 -12.81 -1.66 19.71
CA ALA A 224 -14.01 -2.11 19.01
C ALA A 224 -14.72 -3.23 19.80
N TRP A 225 -13.96 -4.16 20.38
CA TRP A 225 -14.47 -5.19 21.28
C TRP A 225 -15.09 -4.62 22.56
N GLU A 226 -14.43 -3.64 23.19
CA GLU A 226 -14.97 -2.94 24.37
C GLU A 226 -16.27 -2.16 24.06
N LEU A 227 -16.42 -1.65 22.84
CA LEU A 227 -17.66 -1.03 22.37
C LEU A 227 -18.75 -2.09 22.16
N TYR A 228 -18.43 -3.21 21.52
CA TYR A 228 -19.35 -4.34 21.38
C TYR A 228 -19.86 -4.85 22.74
N LEU A 229 -18.97 -5.01 23.73
CA LEU A 229 -19.34 -5.44 25.09
C LEU A 229 -20.29 -4.47 25.82
N LYS A 230 -20.37 -3.21 25.37
CA LYS A 230 -21.29 -2.20 25.93
C LYS A 230 -22.65 -2.17 25.21
N MET A 231 -22.81 -2.91 24.11
CA MET A 231 -24.08 -2.99 23.39
C MET A 231 -25.00 -4.05 24.01
N GLU A 232 -26.30 -3.78 23.98
CA GLU A 232 -27.31 -4.79 24.25
C GLU A 232 -27.40 -5.77 23.06
N THR A 233 -27.78 -7.02 23.34
CA THR A 233 -27.92 -8.06 22.31
C THR A 233 -28.98 -7.67 21.29
N SER A 234 -28.54 -7.33 20.08
CA SER A 234 -29.39 -6.90 18.97
C SER A 234 -28.83 -7.37 17.62
N GLY A 235 -29.58 -7.17 16.55
CA GLY A 235 -29.08 -7.40 15.18
C GLY A 235 -27.88 -6.49 14.84
N GLU A 236 -27.85 -5.29 15.41
CA GLU A 236 -26.74 -4.33 15.25
C GLU A 236 -25.49 -4.80 16.00
N SER A 237 -25.64 -5.32 17.23
CA SER A 237 -24.50 -5.85 17.99
C SER A 237 -23.88 -7.07 17.29
N PHE A 238 -24.70 -7.91 16.66
CA PHE A 238 -24.22 -9.04 15.86
C PHE A 238 -23.49 -8.59 14.59
N SER A 239 -24.02 -7.58 13.89
CA SER A 239 -23.39 -7.01 12.70
C SER A 239 -22.04 -6.37 13.04
N LEU A 240 -21.95 -5.64 14.15
CA LEU A 240 -20.69 -5.08 14.65
C LEU A 240 -19.68 -6.18 15.00
N LEU A 241 -20.12 -7.24 15.68
CA LEU A 241 -19.26 -8.38 16.02
C LEU A 241 -18.69 -9.05 14.77
N GLN A 242 -19.50 -9.25 13.74
CA GLN A 242 -19.08 -9.83 12.46
C GLN A 242 -18.06 -8.93 11.75
N LEU A 243 -18.24 -7.62 11.83
CA LEU A 243 -17.34 -6.62 11.26
C LEU A 243 -15.98 -6.62 11.99
N ILE A 244 -16.00 -6.60 13.33
CA ILE A 244 -14.79 -6.74 14.16
C ILE A 244 -14.05 -8.04 13.82
N ALA A 245 -14.76 -9.16 13.72
CA ALA A 245 -14.14 -10.46 13.43
C ALA A 245 -13.47 -10.47 12.04
N ASN A 246 -14.15 -9.93 11.03
CA ASN A 246 -13.62 -9.84 9.67
C ASN A 246 -12.38 -8.95 9.60
N ASP A 247 -12.39 -7.82 10.29
CA ASP A 247 -11.26 -6.89 10.33
C ASP A 247 -10.06 -7.50 11.07
N CYS A 248 -10.28 -8.09 12.25
CA CYS A 248 -9.23 -8.79 13.00
C CYS A 248 -8.59 -9.89 12.14
N TYR A 249 -9.40 -10.66 11.41
CA TYR A 249 -8.91 -11.72 10.54
C TYR A 249 -8.08 -11.16 9.37
N LYS A 250 -8.57 -10.14 8.66
CA LYS A 250 -7.84 -9.50 7.56
C LYS A 250 -6.53 -8.86 8.02
N MET A 251 -6.50 -8.33 9.25
CA MET A 251 -5.34 -7.64 9.83
C MET A 251 -4.38 -8.59 10.58
N GLY A 252 -4.65 -9.90 10.62
CA GLY A 252 -3.82 -10.87 11.34
C GLY A 252 -3.83 -10.69 12.86
N GLN A 253 -4.84 -9.99 13.40
CA GLN A 253 -4.99 -9.70 14.82
C GLN A 253 -5.74 -10.84 15.52
N PHE A 254 -5.04 -11.95 15.75
CA PHE A 254 -5.61 -13.11 16.43
C PHE A 254 -5.53 -12.95 17.95
N TYR A 255 -6.57 -13.45 18.65
CA TYR A 255 -6.53 -13.56 20.09
C TYR A 255 -5.62 -14.73 20.48
N TYR A 256 -4.50 -14.42 21.15
CA TYR A 256 -3.63 -15.40 21.77
C TYR A 256 -3.90 -15.39 23.28
N SER A 257 -4.42 -16.51 23.81
CA SER A 257 -4.72 -16.72 25.24
C SER A 257 -3.51 -17.16 26.03
#